data_AF-A0A6C0J270-F1
#
_entry.id   AF-A0A6C0J270-F1
#
_cell.length_a   1.000
_cell.length_b   1.000
_cell.length_c   1.000
_cell.angle_alpha   90.00
_cell.angle_beta   90.00
_cell.angle_gamma   90.00
#
_symmetry.space_group_name_H-M   'P 1'
#
loop_
_entity.id
_entity.type
_entity.pdbx_description
1 polymer ?
#
loop_
_entity_poly.entity_id
_entity_poly.type
_entity_poly.pdbx_seq_one_letter_code
_entity_poly.pdbx_strand_id
1 'polypeptide(L)'
;MSKDRKTCKTCKTCKTCKKFTMIIKRSVPTVTLETILKAHSLKVEPLKVEPLKAHSLKVEPLKVEPLKAVSSPNVFSHKCVFKMLVDSRICSVCDKKFVNGIPVVDDKYIKEKEFCDSRIQEFYNRSMTQQKSKEWLNARYECITASVVAKITNNYKSKTLQSMIMEKAHYGKYSKNIKNVYTTYGELYEPLANMVYSYRTNTITHDFGLIKHPIYSFIGASTDGVTDGLINIEIKCPTSRIVDGHISRLYYEQMQLQMEVLNLDITHFFECNFITHTYEEFIVLDTTNEKGIIIEFLKDEIAELDYLYMPLGFHDNIDSVMAWKNNNVQDLIENNCIITDVIFWSLLRMNCNEVKRDKNWFAEKLPLLETFWNMVLEERKIPELEKGICMI
;
A
#
# COMPACT_ATOMS: atom_id res chain seq x y z
N MET A 1 -13.99 -3.02 -63.53
CA MET A 1 -14.31 -2.19 -64.72
C MET A 1 -14.19 -0.72 -64.34
N SER A 2 -13.34 -0.01 -65.07
CA SER A 2 -13.38 1.42 -65.43
C SER A 2 -14.13 2.47 -64.58
N LYS A 3 -13.37 3.54 -64.26
CA LYS A 3 -13.60 4.95 -64.60
C LYS A 3 -14.37 5.91 -63.65
N ASP A 4 -13.64 6.99 -63.38
CA ASP A 4 -14.00 8.42 -63.50
C ASP A 4 -14.71 9.20 -62.37
N ARG A 5 -13.87 10.06 -61.77
CA ARG A 5 -14.05 11.46 -61.35
C ARG A 5 -15.40 12.13 -61.64
N LYS A 6 -15.90 12.85 -60.62
CA LYS A 6 -16.49 14.18 -60.79
C LYS A 6 -15.82 15.21 -59.88
N THR A 7 -15.53 16.35 -60.48
CA THR A 7 -14.91 17.56 -59.95
C THR A 7 -15.98 18.60 -59.59
N CYS A 8 -15.68 19.47 -58.62
CA CYS A 8 -16.24 20.82 -58.51
C CYS A 8 -15.15 21.70 -57.85
N LYS A 9 -14.28 22.37 -58.61
CA LYS A 9 -14.38 23.74 -59.16
C LYS A 9 -14.61 24.85 -58.11
N THR A 10 -13.51 25.58 -57.88
CA THR A 10 -13.41 27.06 -57.79
C THR A 10 -14.05 27.78 -56.59
N CYS A 11 -13.49 28.83 -55.99
CA CYS A 11 -12.21 29.53 -56.10
C CYS A 11 -12.26 30.71 -55.11
N LYS A 12 -11.22 30.85 -54.27
CA LYS A 12 -10.58 32.08 -53.75
C LYS A 12 -11.53 33.19 -53.24
N THR A 13 -11.45 33.60 -51.99
CA THR A 13 -10.37 34.49 -51.51
C THR A 13 -10.56 34.74 -50.00
N CYS A 14 -9.56 34.46 -49.16
CA CYS A 14 -9.07 35.36 -48.09
C CYS A 14 -7.92 34.67 -47.31
N LYS A 15 -7.00 35.48 -46.79
CA LYS A 15 -5.61 35.16 -46.44
C LYS A 15 -5.45 34.53 -45.04
N THR A 16 -5.29 33.20 -44.97
CA THR A 16 -4.60 32.54 -43.82
C THR A 16 -3.91 31.21 -44.17
N CYS A 17 -4.07 30.69 -45.38
CA CYS A 17 -3.51 29.40 -45.78
C CYS A 17 -2.31 29.56 -46.73
N LYS A 18 -1.20 30.13 -46.22
CA LYS A 18 0.11 30.21 -46.91
C LYS A 18 1.27 30.41 -45.91
N LYS A 19 1.42 29.47 -44.99
CA LYS A 19 2.71 29.12 -44.37
C LYS A 19 2.66 27.62 -44.12
N PHE A 20 3.75 26.92 -44.47
CA PHE A 20 3.90 25.45 -44.48
C PHE A 20 3.47 24.71 -45.76
N THR A 21 4.00 25.17 -46.90
CA THR A 21 4.44 24.25 -47.97
C THR A 21 5.87 24.56 -48.32
N MET A 22 6.79 23.96 -47.57
CA MET A 22 8.13 23.55 -48.00
C MET A 22 8.77 22.89 -46.79
N ILE A 23 8.83 21.56 -46.80
CA ILE A 23 9.94 20.70 -46.35
C ILE A 23 9.42 19.25 -46.27
N ILE A 24 9.84 18.51 -47.29
CA ILE A 24 10.25 17.10 -47.28
C ILE A 24 9.14 16.03 -47.25
N LYS A 25 8.76 15.65 -48.47
CA LYS A 25 8.53 14.24 -48.86
C LYS A 25 9.79 13.42 -48.52
N ARG A 26 9.69 12.41 -47.64
CA ARG A 26 10.48 11.18 -47.76
C ARG A 26 9.65 9.98 -47.31
N SER A 27 9.61 9.03 -48.23
CA SER A 27 9.01 7.70 -48.22
C SER A 27 9.50 6.82 -47.08
N VAL A 28 8.56 6.13 -46.44
CA VAL A 28 8.80 5.03 -45.49
C VAL A 28 9.20 3.78 -46.28
N PRO A 29 10.36 3.14 -46.03
CA PRO A 29 10.67 1.83 -46.56
C PRO A 29 10.27 0.74 -45.55
N THR A 30 9.50 -0.23 -46.03
CA THR A 30 9.21 -1.52 -45.41
C THR A 30 10.53 -2.29 -45.25
N VAL A 31 10.90 -2.69 -44.03
CA VAL A 31 12.08 -3.52 -43.76
C VAL A 31 11.62 -4.93 -43.43
N THR A 32 11.97 -5.86 -44.31
CA THR A 32 11.79 -7.32 -44.17
C THR A 32 12.84 -7.92 -43.23
N LEU A 33 12.47 -9.05 -42.63
CA LEU A 33 13.05 -9.69 -41.44
C LEU A 33 14.43 -10.38 -41.63
N GLU A 34 15.22 -10.02 -42.64
CA GLU A 34 16.42 -10.81 -43.02
C GLU A 34 17.78 -10.11 -42.88
N THR A 35 17.89 -8.91 -42.30
CA THR A 35 19.16 -8.14 -42.36
C THR A 35 19.73 -7.64 -41.03
N ILE A 36 19.67 -8.44 -39.95
CA ILE A 36 20.60 -8.26 -38.80
C ILE A 36 21.13 -9.64 -38.35
N LEU A 37 21.89 -10.29 -39.23
CA LEU A 37 22.76 -11.42 -38.90
C LEU A 37 24.12 -11.18 -39.57
N LYS A 38 24.92 -10.31 -38.96
CA LYS A 38 26.38 -10.24 -39.15
C LYS A 38 27.02 -10.12 -37.78
N ALA A 39 27.10 -11.25 -37.09
CA ALA A 39 27.90 -11.39 -35.89
C ALA A 39 29.38 -11.24 -36.25
N HIS A 40 30.07 -10.32 -35.58
CA HIS A 40 31.52 -10.23 -35.59
C HIS A 40 32.12 -11.48 -34.92
N SER A 41 32.96 -12.21 -35.65
CA SER A 41 33.75 -13.32 -35.12
C SER A 41 34.84 -12.79 -34.18
N LEU A 42 34.58 -12.78 -32.88
CA LEU A 42 35.60 -12.59 -31.86
C LEU A 42 36.19 -13.96 -31.49
N LYS A 43 37.48 -14.15 -31.77
CA LYS A 43 38.27 -15.29 -31.27
C LYS A 43 38.38 -15.16 -29.75
N VAL A 44 37.90 -16.18 -29.03
CA VAL A 44 38.13 -16.35 -27.59
C VAL A 44 39.02 -17.58 -27.42
N GLU A 45 40.22 -17.38 -26.89
CA GLU A 45 41.10 -18.48 -26.49
C GLU A 45 40.54 -19.17 -25.24
N PRO A 46 40.68 -20.50 -25.10
CA PRO A 46 40.19 -21.21 -23.92
C PRO A 46 41.04 -20.85 -22.69
N LEU A 47 40.38 -20.34 -21.65
CA LEU A 47 40.94 -20.16 -20.32
C LEU A 47 41.38 -21.53 -19.75
N LYS A 48 42.67 -21.69 -19.49
CA LYS A 48 43.21 -22.78 -18.66
C LYS A 48 42.75 -22.57 -17.22
N VAL A 49 41.95 -23.50 -16.69
CA VAL A 49 41.56 -23.54 -15.28
C VAL A 49 42.52 -24.48 -14.55
N GLU A 50 43.32 -23.94 -13.64
CA GLU A 50 44.05 -24.76 -12.66
C GLU A 50 43.10 -25.11 -11.49
N PRO A 51 43.17 -26.35 -10.95
CA PRO A 51 42.30 -26.76 -9.85
C PRO A 51 42.69 -26.03 -8.55
N LEU A 52 41.72 -25.35 -7.94
CA LEU A 52 41.82 -24.73 -6.62
C LEU A 52 42.15 -25.78 -5.55
N LYS A 53 43.32 -25.64 -4.90
CA LYS A 53 43.68 -26.38 -3.69
C LYS A 53 42.83 -25.88 -2.51
N ALA A 54 41.84 -26.67 -2.11
CA ALA A 54 41.10 -26.44 -0.88
C ALA A 54 42.04 -26.55 0.34
N HIS A 55 42.25 -25.44 1.05
CA HIS A 55 42.79 -25.46 2.40
C HIS A 55 41.62 -25.53 3.37
N SER A 56 41.57 -26.58 4.18
CA SER A 56 40.62 -26.74 5.27
C SER A 56 40.80 -25.62 6.29
N LEU A 57 39.88 -24.67 6.33
CA LEU A 57 39.76 -23.69 7.42
C LEU A 57 39.30 -24.43 8.70
N LYS A 58 40.20 -24.53 9.68
CA LYS A 58 39.81 -24.89 11.05
C LYS A 58 39.05 -23.71 11.66
N VAL A 59 37.76 -23.89 11.89
CA VAL A 59 36.94 -22.94 12.67
C VAL A 59 37.07 -23.33 14.13
N GLU A 60 37.72 -22.48 14.94
CA GLU A 60 37.65 -22.61 16.39
C GLU A 60 36.26 -22.15 16.88
N PRO A 61 35.65 -22.85 17.86
CA PRO A 61 34.35 -22.47 18.36
C PRO A 61 34.42 -21.15 19.12
N LEU A 62 33.66 -20.16 18.66
CA LEU A 62 33.40 -18.90 19.36
C LEU A 62 32.83 -19.19 20.76
N LYS A 63 33.61 -18.90 21.81
CA LYS A 63 33.10 -18.80 23.17
C LYS A 63 32.24 -17.55 23.27
N VAL A 64 30.92 -17.73 23.32
CA VAL A 64 29.96 -16.67 23.61
C VAL A 64 29.87 -16.53 25.13
N GLU A 65 30.36 -15.42 25.68
CA GLU A 65 30.08 -15.06 27.07
C GLU A 65 28.60 -14.63 27.22
N PRO A 66 27.92 -14.94 28.34
CA PRO A 66 26.52 -14.60 28.51
C PRO A 66 26.36 -13.07 28.56
N LEU A 67 25.57 -12.53 27.63
CA LEU A 67 25.13 -11.14 27.69
C LEU A 67 24.39 -10.90 29.02
N LYS A 68 24.95 -10.04 29.87
CA LYS A 68 24.25 -9.53 31.05
C LYS A 68 23.02 -8.76 30.58
N ALA A 69 21.84 -9.29 30.92
CA ALA A 69 20.57 -8.64 30.70
C ALA A 69 20.52 -7.29 31.44
N VAL A 70 20.36 -6.21 30.69
CA VAL A 70 19.89 -4.93 31.25
C VAL A 70 18.37 -5.02 31.26
N SER A 71 17.82 -5.23 32.45
CA SER A 71 16.39 -5.34 32.70
C SER A 71 15.70 -3.99 32.62
N SER A 72 15.06 -3.71 31.48
CA SER A 72 13.88 -2.83 31.47
C SER A 72 12.65 -3.70 31.73
N PRO A 73 11.66 -3.26 32.53
CA PRO A 73 10.49 -4.05 32.86
C PRO A 73 9.50 -4.06 31.69
N ASN A 74 9.88 -4.72 30.59
CA ASN A 74 8.93 -5.10 29.56
C ASN A 74 8.49 -6.53 29.88
N VAL A 75 7.25 -6.66 30.34
CA VAL A 75 6.46 -7.88 30.21
C VAL A 75 6.77 -8.46 28.83
N PHE A 76 7.30 -9.69 28.77
CA PHE A 76 7.52 -10.38 27.51
C PHE A 76 6.17 -10.44 26.78
N SER A 77 5.91 -9.49 25.87
CA SER A 77 4.67 -9.41 25.12
C SER A 77 4.71 -10.51 24.07
N HIS A 78 4.22 -11.68 24.47
CA HIS A 78 3.99 -12.76 23.54
C HIS A 78 3.13 -12.24 22.37
N LYS A 79 3.65 -12.39 21.15
CA LYS A 79 2.94 -12.07 19.91
C LYS A 79 2.08 -13.27 19.57
N CYS A 80 0.78 -13.14 19.83
CA CYS A 80 -0.15 -14.25 19.71
C CYS A 80 -0.39 -14.53 18.20
N VAL A 81 0.24 -15.58 17.65
CA VAL A 81 0.13 -15.96 16.23
C VAL A 81 -1.06 -16.88 15.99
N PHE A 82 -1.82 -16.70 14.91
CA PHE A 82 -3.03 -17.50 14.62
C PHE A 82 -2.78 -19.02 14.63
N LYS A 83 -1.63 -19.48 14.14
CA LYS A 83 -1.26 -20.90 14.15
C LYS A 83 -0.99 -21.48 15.54
N MET A 84 -0.80 -20.62 16.54
CA MET A 84 -0.55 -20.99 17.93
C MET A 84 -1.83 -20.98 18.78
N LEU A 85 -3.00 -20.84 18.15
CA LEU A 85 -4.29 -20.89 18.86
C LEU A 85 -4.72 -22.33 19.11
N VAL A 86 -5.10 -22.62 20.35
CA VAL A 86 -5.81 -23.84 20.75
C VAL A 86 -7.27 -23.70 20.31
N ASP A 87 -7.77 -24.71 19.58
CA ASP A 87 -9.11 -24.74 18.98
C ASP A 87 -9.50 -23.44 18.26
N SER A 88 -8.52 -22.75 17.66
CA SER A 88 -8.70 -21.45 17.00
C SER A 88 -9.27 -20.32 17.87
N ARG A 89 -9.22 -20.45 19.20
CA ARG A 89 -9.91 -19.54 20.15
C ARG A 89 -9.04 -18.96 21.24
N ILE A 90 -7.97 -19.62 21.67
CA ILE A 90 -7.15 -19.16 22.80
C ILE A 90 -5.70 -19.33 22.43
N CYS A 91 -4.89 -18.29 22.64
CA CYS A 91 -3.46 -18.43 22.46
C CYS A 91 -2.85 -19.28 23.57
N SER A 92 -2.08 -20.30 23.18
CA SER A 92 -1.45 -21.26 24.09
C SER A 92 -0.36 -20.68 25.01
N VAL A 93 0.01 -19.40 24.85
CA VAL A 93 1.10 -18.76 25.58
C VAL A 93 0.63 -17.57 26.41
N CYS A 94 -0.28 -16.75 25.85
CA CYS A 94 -0.73 -15.50 26.46
C CYS A 94 -2.15 -15.60 27.06
N ASP A 95 -2.85 -16.75 26.90
CA ASP A 95 -4.28 -16.96 27.23
C ASP A 95 -5.25 -15.94 26.60
N LYS A 96 -4.75 -15.14 25.65
CA LYS A 96 -5.57 -14.16 24.94
C LYS A 96 -6.61 -14.90 24.11
N LYS A 97 -7.85 -14.43 24.19
CA LYS A 97 -8.99 -14.97 23.45
C LYS A 97 -9.04 -14.38 22.04
N PHE A 98 -9.47 -15.23 21.12
CA PHE A 98 -9.64 -14.93 19.70
C PHE A 98 -10.99 -15.47 19.24
N VAL A 99 -11.60 -14.77 18.30
CA VAL A 99 -12.77 -15.23 17.55
C VAL A 99 -12.42 -15.11 16.07
N ASN A 100 -12.52 -16.21 15.32
CA ASN A 100 -12.17 -16.29 13.90
C ASN A 100 -10.75 -15.80 13.57
N GLY A 101 -9.82 -15.90 14.54
CA GLY A 101 -8.44 -15.45 14.40
C GLY A 101 -8.20 -13.96 14.67
N ILE A 102 -9.20 -13.25 15.15
CA ILE A 102 -9.11 -11.85 15.56
C ILE A 102 -9.14 -11.77 17.09
N PRO A 103 -8.25 -10.99 17.74
CA PRO A 103 -8.22 -10.87 19.19
C PRO A 103 -9.52 -10.26 19.72
N VAL A 104 -10.03 -10.84 20.81
CA VAL A 104 -11.12 -10.24 21.58
C VAL A 104 -10.54 -9.10 22.41
N VAL A 105 -11.15 -7.93 22.26
CA VAL A 105 -10.82 -6.71 23.00
C VAL A 105 -11.44 -6.75 24.39
N ASP A 106 -10.73 -6.23 25.38
CA ASP A 106 -11.19 -6.10 26.78
C ASP A 106 -12.41 -5.16 26.86
N ASP A 107 -13.42 -5.57 27.63
CA ASP A 107 -14.73 -4.89 27.77
C ASP A 107 -14.61 -3.39 28.08
N LYS A 108 -13.56 -2.94 28.77
CA LYS A 108 -13.37 -1.51 29.08
C LYS A 108 -13.17 -0.61 27.84
N TYR A 109 -12.77 -1.20 26.72
CA TYR A 109 -12.60 -0.50 25.45
C TYR A 109 -13.87 -0.55 24.59
N ILE A 110 -14.82 -1.42 24.92
CA ILE A 110 -16.12 -1.47 24.26
C ILE A 110 -16.91 -0.23 24.69
N LYS A 111 -17.51 0.46 23.72
CA LYS A 111 -18.31 1.67 23.93
C LYS A 111 -19.74 1.43 23.47
N GLU A 112 -20.66 2.21 24.05
CA GLU A 112 -22.05 2.22 23.64
C GLU A 112 -22.21 2.63 22.18
N LYS A 113 -23.18 2.02 21.48
CA LYS A 113 -23.38 2.23 20.04
C LYS A 113 -23.57 3.71 19.68
N GLU A 114 -24.36 4.45 20.46
CA GLU A 114 -24.61 5.89 20.21
C GLU A 114 -23.33 6.72 20.31
N PHE A 115 -22.44 6.38 21.25
CA PHE A 115 -21.13 7.01 21.34
C PHE A 115 -20.27 6.70 20.13
N CYS A 116 -20.24 5.44 19.69
CA CYS A 116 -19.53 5.02 18.49
C CYS A 116 -20.02 5.77 17.24
N ASP A 117 -21.33 5.76 17.00
CA ASP A 117 -21.96 6.41 15.84
C ASP A 117 -21.60 7.91 15.80
N SER A 118 -21.64 8.59 16.94
CA SER A 118 -21.26 10.01 17.06
C SER A 118 -19.78 10.25 16.72
N ARG A 119 -18.87 9.39 17.20
CA ARG A 119 -17.44 9.48 16.90
C ARG A 119 -17.14 9.20 15.43
N ILE A 120 -17.79 8.21 14.82
CA ILE A 120 -17.67 7.94 13.38
C ILE A 120 -18.12 9.14 12.54
N GLN A 121 -19.25 9.77 12.89
CA GLN A 121 -19.70 10.99 12.20
C GLN A 121 -18.71 12.15 12.36
N GLU A 122 -18.10 12.30 13.53
CA GLU A 122 -17.04 13.30 13.76
C GLU A 122 -15.81 13.04 12.88
N PHE A 123 -15.43 11.77 12.69
CA PHE A 123 -14.36 11.41 11.75
C PHE A 123 -14.71 11.76 10.31
N TYR A 124 -15.94 11.49 9.85
CA TYR A 124 -16.38 11.92 8.52
C TYR A 124 -16.31 13.44 8.34
N ASN A 125 -16.69 14.21 9.36
CA ASN A 125 -16.67 15.67 9.30
C ASN A 125 -15.23 16.25 9.25
N ARG A 126 -14.26 15.59 9.89
CA ARG A 126 -12.83 15.99 9.87
C ARG A 126 -12.04 15.39 8.72
N SER A 127 -12.56 14.33 8.13
CA SER A 127 -11.96 13.62 7.01
C SER A 127 -11.91 14.54 5.80
N MET A 128 -10.74 14.67 5.21
CA MET A 128 -10.59 15.39 3.95
C MET A 128 -11.09 14.49 2.81
N THR A 129 -12.39 14.56 2.52
CA THR A 129 -13.14 13.63 1.63
C THR A 129 -13.09 13.99 0.14
N GLN A 130 -12.71 15.21 -0.25
CA GLN A 130 -12.63 15.58 -1.68
C GLN A 130 -11.33 15.07 -2.31
N GLN A 131 -11.41 13.89 -2.93
CA GLN A 131 -10.33 13.25 -3.68
C GLN A 131 -9.96 14.06 -4.95
N LYS A 132 -8.68 13.99 -5.34
CA LYS A 132 -8.09 14.54 -6.59
C LYS A 132 -8.07 16.07 -6.75
N SER A 133 -8.46 16.88 -5.75
CA SER A 133 -8.21 18.33 -5.77
C SER A 133 -6.73 18.65 -5.47
N LYS A 134 -6.23 19.80 -5.93
CA LYS A 134 -4.86 20.23 -5.65
C LYS A 134 -4.65 20.48 -4.15
N GLU A 135 -5.68 20.95 -3.47
CA GLU A 135 -5.76 21.17 -2.03
C GLU A 135 -5.65 19.83 -1.26
N TRP A 136 -6.25 18.75 -1.77
CA TRP A 136 -6.13 17.41 -1.20
C TRP A 136 -4.70 16.84 -1.31
N LEU A 137 -4.06 16.98 -2.48
CA LEU A 137 -2.66 16.60 -2.65
C LEU A 137 -1.73 17.44 -1.74
N ASN A 138 -2.05 18.72 -1.57
CA ASN A 138 -1.28 19.63 -0.73
C ASN A 138 -1.44 19.34 0.77
N ALA A 139 -2.59 18.82 1.21
CA ALA A 139 -2.88 18.58 2.63
C ALA A 139 -1.87 17.63 3.29
N ARG A 140 -1.37 16.62 2.56
CA ARG A 140 -0.31 15.71 3.03
C ARG A 140 1.05 16.39 3.19
N TYR A 141 1.32 17.44 2.41
CA TYR A 141 2.53 18.25 2.56
C TYR A 141 2.40 19.31 3.66
N GLU A 142 1.18 19.60 4.11
CA GLU A 142 0.90 20.51 5.23
C GLU A 142 0.91 19.86 6.62
N CYS A 143 1.20 18.56 6.71
CA CYS A 143 1.34 17.88 7.98
C CYS A 143 2.34 16.73 7.90
N ILE A 144 2.83 16.27 9.05
CA ILE A 144 3.51 15.00 9.24
C ILE A 144 2.45 13.91 9.25
N THR A 145 2.61 12.91 8.37
CA THR A 145 1.70 11.77 8.27
C THR A 145 2.19 10.60 9.12
N ALA A 146 1.26 9.79 9.65
CA ALA A 146 1.57 8.62 10.47
C ALA A 146 2.60 7.66 9.83
N SER A 147 2.52 7.43 8.53
CA SER A 147 3.43 6.54 7.78
C SER A 147 4.91 6.96 7.76
N VAL A 148 5.22 8.22 8.12
CA VAL A 148 6.61 8.73 8.12
C VAL A 148 7.12 9.11 9.51
N VAL A 149 6.28 9.02 10.54
CA VAL A 149 6.61 9.49 11.90
C VAL A 149 7.86 8.79 12.46
N ALA A 150 7.97 7.48 12.24
CA ALA A 150 9.11 6.69 12.69
C ALA A 150 10.43 7.07 12.03
N LYS A 151 10.40 7.64 10.82
CA LYS A 151 11.60 8.15 10.14
C LYS A 151 12.13 9.41 10.82
N ILE A 152 11.23 10.22 11.39
CA ILE A 152 11.55 11.48 12.07
C ILE A 152 12.09 11.19 13.48
N THR A 153 11.44 10.30 14.23
CA THR A 153 11.78 10.00 15.63
C THR A 153 13.04 9.14 15.80
N ASN A 154 13.55 8.52 14.73
CA ASN A 154 14.67 7.59 14.82
C ASN A 154 16.05 8.25 14.67
N ASN A 155 16.23 9.19 13.74
CA ASN A 155 17.56 9.79 13.55
C ASN A 155 17.53 11.18 12.90
N TYR A 156 17.79 12.19 13.71
CA TYR A 156 17.63 13.62 13.38
C TYR A 156 18.64 14.17 12.35
N LYS A 157 19.66 13.38 11.97
CA LYS A 157 20.76 13.82 11.10
C LYS A 157 20.97 12.93 9.86
N SER A 158 19.93 12.25 9.40
CA SER A 158 20.01 11.41 8.20
C SER A 158 19.73 12.21 6.92
N LYS A 159 20.35 11.82 5.80
CA LYS A 159 20.00 12.33 4.45
C LYS A 159 18.50 12.16 4.13
N THR A 160 17.87 11.15 4.72
CA THR A 160 16.44 10.88 4.62
C THR A 160 15.60 11.99 5.24
N LEU A 161 16.01 12.55 6.38
CA LEU A 161 15.27 13.64 7.02
C LEU A 161 15.30 14.92 6.17
N GLN A 162 16.48 15.27 5.64
CA GLN A 162 16.61 16.43 4.74
C GLN A 162 15.74 16.26 3.49
N SER A 163 15.74 15.07 2.88
CA SER A 163 14.86 14.77 1.74
C SER A 163 13.38 14.96 2.08
N MET A 164 12.95 14.53 3.27
CA MET A 164 11.56 14.70 3.72
C MET A 164 11.21 16.17 3.99
N ILE A 165 12.15 16.95 4.52
CA ILE A 165 11.99 18.39 4.70
C ILE A 165 11.78 19.07 3.35
N MET A 166 12.66 18.79 2.38
CA MET A 166 12.55 19.36 1.03
C MET A 166 11.25 18.94 0.34
N GLU A 167 10.85 17.68 0.47
CA GLU A 167 9.61 17.16 -0.10
C GLU A 167 8.39 17.93 0.44
N LYS A 168 8.30 18.11 1.76
CA LYS A 168 7.18 18.82 2.41
C LYS A 168 7.24 20.34 2.22
N ALA A 169 8.44 20.92 2.20
CA ALA A 169 8.63 22.36 1.98
C ALA A 169 8.23 22.79 0.56
N HIS A 170 8.37 21.89 -0.42
CA HIS A 170 8.11 22.18 -1.83
C HIS A 170 6.96 21.36 -2.43
N TYR A 171 6.02 20.91 -1.59
CA TYR A 171 4.78 20.26 -2.04
C TYR A 171 5.01 19.12 -3.05
N GLY A 172 6.04 18.30 -2.81
CA GLY A 172 6.35 17.14 -3.64
C GLY A 172 7.00 17.45 -5.00
N LYS A 173 7.40 18.70 -5.28
CA LYS A 173 8.05 19.11 -6.55
C LYS A 173 9.26 18.24 -6.95
N TYR A 174 9.95 17.69 -5.96
CA TYR A 174 11.15 16.86 -6.14
C TYR A 174 10.89 15.35 -5.95
N SER A 175 9.65 14.94 -5.71
CA SER A 175 9.30 13.52 -5.56
C SER A 175 9.33 12.82 -6.91
N LYS A 176 10.07 11.71 -7.00
CA LYS A 176 9.96 10.77 -8.10
C LYS A 176 8.86 9.77 -7.74
N ASN A 177 7.64 10.01 -8.19
CA ASN A 177 6.53 9.07 -8.05
C ASN A 177 6.73 7.87 -8.98
N ILE A 178 7.65 6.97 -8.61
CA ILE A 178 7.82 5.68 -9.28
C ILE A 178 6.97 4.67 -8.50
N LYS A 179 5.82 4.28 -9.06
CA LYS A 179 5.07 3.13 -8.53
C LYS A 179 5.98 1.90 -8.61
N ASN A 180 6.14 1.21 -7.48
CA ASN A 180 6.87 -0.05 -7.42
C ASN A 180 5.89 -1.21 -7.21
N VAL A 181 6.35 -2.43 -7.47
CA VAL A 181 5.55 -3.66 -7.40
C VAL A 181 4.88 -3.85 -6.03
N TYR A 182 5.52 -3.40 -4.94
CA TYR A 182 4.96 -3.52 -3.59
C TYR A 182 3.77 -2.58 -3.37
N THR A 183 3.83 -1.36 -3.92
CA THR A 183 2.72 -0.40 -3.83
C THR A 183 1.52 -0.90 -4.63
N THR A 184 1.74 -1.43 -5.83
CA THR A 184 0.65 -2.02 -6.63
C THR A 184 0.03 -3.24 -5.93
N TYR A 185 0.84 -4.08 -5.29
CA TYR A 185 0.32 -5.22 -4.52
C TYR A 185 -0.52 -4.77 -3.32
N GLY A 186 -0.11 -3.72 -2.60
CA GLY A 186 -0.90 -3.12 -1.53
C GLY A 186 -2.24 -2.57 -2.03
N GLU A 187 -2.23 -1.79 -3.11
CA GLU A 187 -3.44 -1.22 -3.74
C GLU A 187 -4.48 -2.30 -4.10
N LEU A 188 -4.03 -3.50 -4.51
CA LEU A 188 -4.89 -4.65 -4.83
C LEU A 188 -5.36 -5.43 -3.59
N TYR A 189 -4.46 -5.72 -2.65
CA TYR A 189 -4.75 -6.70 -1.59
C TYR A 189 -5.17 -6.08 -0.25
N GLU A 190 -4.89 -4.80 0.01
CA GLU A 190 -5.36 -4.13 1.24
C GLU A 190 -6.90 -4.04 1.30
N PRO A 191 -7.63 -3.69 0.22
CA PRO A 191 -9.10 -3.74 0.22
C PRO A 191 -9.65 -5.14 0.50
N LEU A 192 -9.06 -6.17 -0.14
CA LEU A 192 -9.46 -7.55 0.10
C LEU A 192 -9.18 -7.99 1.55
N ALA A 193 -8.04 -7.60 2.11
CA ALA A 193 -7.71 -7.86 3.50
C ALA A 193 -8.68 -7.19 4.48
N ASN A 194 -9.15 -5.98 4.16
CA ASN A 194 -10.20 -5.31 4.93
C ASN A 194 -11.51 -6.11 4.87
N MET A 195 -11.93 -6.57 3.68
CA MET A 195 -13.09 -7.46 3.53
C MET A 195 -12.97 -8.72 4.40
N VAL A 196 -11.82 -9.39 4.38
CA VAL A 196 -11.55 -10.59 5.21
C VAL A 196 -11.65 -10.27 6.69
N TYR A 197 -11.07 -9.14 7.12
CA TYR A 197 -11.16 -8.70 8.51
C TYR A 197 -12.62 -8.46 8.92
N SER A 198 -13.39 -7.72 8.13
CA SER A 198 -14.81 -7.40 8.41
C SER A 198 -15.67 -8.65 8.42
N TYR A 199 -15.44 -9.59 7.49
CA TYR A 199 -16.14 -10.87 7.46
C TYR A 199 -15.88 -11.71 8.72
N ARG A 200 -14.62 -11.82 9.15
CA ARG A 200 -14.25 -12.63 10.32
C ARG A 200 -14.68 -12.02 11.65
N THR A 201 -14.78 -10.70 11.72
CA THR A 201 -15.24 -9.97 12.92
C THR A 201 -16.74 -9.73 12.95
N ASN A 202 -17.43 -9.89 11.82
CA ASN A 202 -18.82 -9.48 11.64
C ASN A 202 -19.06 -8.01 12.05
N THR A 203 -18.12 -7.14 11.68
CA THR A 203 -18.19 -5.68 11.92
C THR A 203 -18.20 -4.93 10.59
N ILE A 204 -18.71 -3.70 10.64
CA ILE A 204 -18.58 -2.75 9.54
C ILE A 204 -17.31 -1.93 9.75
N THR A 205 -16.53 -1.74 8.69
CA THR A 205 -15.37 -0.86 8.65
C THR A 205 -15.70 0.43 7.92
N HIS A 206 -15.28 1.55 8.50
CA HIS A 206 -15.45 2.89 7.96
C HIS A 206 -14.11 3.43 7.47
N ASP A 207 -14.09 3.88 6.21
CA ASP A 207 -12.90 4.45 5.59
C ASP A 207 -12.92 5.98 5.68
N PHE A 208 -11.73 6.55 5.95
CA PHE A 208 -11.54 7.99 6.07
C PHE A 208 -10.32 8.43 5.26
N GLY A 209 -10.37 9.67 4.76
CA GLY A 209 -9.23 10.32 4.14
C GLY A 209 -8.18 10.74 5.18
N LEU A 210 -7.39 11.76 4.85
CA LEU A 210 -6.49 12.36 5.83
C LEU A 210 -7.30 13.10 6.89
N ILE A 211 -7.04 12.81 8.17
CA ILE A 211 -7.58 13.54 9.32
C ILE A 211 -6.42 14.27 10.00
N LYS A 212 -6.55 15.59 10.24
CA LYS A 212 -5.56 16.38 11.02
C LYS A 212 -5.83 16.24 12.52
N HIS A 213 -4.78 16.32 13.33
CA HIS A 213 -4.89 16.36 14.79
C HIS A 213 -5.66 17.62 15.20
N PRO A 214 -6.61 17.54 16.15
CA PRO A 214 -7.47 18.69 16.49
C PRO A 214 -6.70 19.85 17.12
N ILE A 215 -5.56 19.57 17.77
CA ILE A 215 -4.72 20.57 18.45
C ILE A 215 -3.46 20.92 17.63
N TYR A 216 -2.90 19.96 16.89
CA TYR A 216 -1.58 20.06 16.26
C TYR A 216 -1.76 19.91 14.76
N SER A 217 -2.19 20.98 14.08
CA SER A 217 -2.58 20.94 12.66
C SER A 217 -1.47 20.48 11.70
N PHE A 218 -0.21 20.52 12.15
CA PHE A 218 0.94 19.96 11.46
C PHE A 218 1.08 18.44 11.59
N ILE A 219 0.16 17.76 12.26
CA ILE A 219 0.12 16.30 12.40
C ILE A 219 -1.18 15.79 11.78
N GLY A 220 -1.10 14.72 11.00
CA GLY A 220 -2.25 14.06 10.43
C GLY A 220 -2.05 12.56 10.29
N ALA A 221 -3.17 11.85 10.18
CA ALA A 221 -3.17 10.41 9.99
C ALA A 221 -4.24 10.00 8.98
N SER A 222 -3.92 8.95 8.24
CA SER A 222 -4.89 8.12 7.52
C SER A 222 -4.80 6.73 8.16
N THR A 223 -5.92 6.03 8.16
CA THR A 223 -6.05 4.67 8.69
C THR A 223 -6.62 3.77 7.60
N ASP A 224 -6.37 2.48 7.70
CA ASP A 224 -6.91 1.48 6.76
C ASP A 224 -8.37 1.13 7.10
N GLY A 225 -8.90 1.65 8.21
CA GLY A 225 -10.31 1.64 8.58
C GLY A 225 -10.52 1.85 10.08
N VAL A 226 -11.75 2.20 10.47
CA VAL A 226 -12.19 2.12 11.87
C VAL A 226 -13.48 1.32 11.93
N THR A 227 -13.55 0.35 12.83
CA THR A 227 -14.78 -0.44 13.04
C THR A 227 -15.90 0.39 13.66
N ASP A 228 -17.15 -0.09 13.55
CA ASP A 228 -18.30 0.43 14.31
C ASP A 228 -18.09 0.40 15.83
N GLY A 229 -17.20 -0.44 16.34
CA GLY A 229 -16.75 -0.50 17.74
C GLY A 229 -15.60 0.45 18.10
N LEU A 230 -15.23 1.39 17.22
CA LEU A 230 -14.10 2.33 17.40
C LEU A 230 -12.72 1.68 17.58
N ILE A 231 -12.53 0.48 17.03
CA ILE A 231 -11.21 -0.14 16.89
C ILE A 231 -10.59 0.35 15.57
N ASN A 232 -9.41 0.96 15.65
CA ASN A 232 -8.62 1.34 14.48
C ASN A 232 -8.05 0.08 13.80
N ILE A 233 -7.88 0.09 12.48
CA ILE A 233 -7.30 -1.02 11.74
C ILE A 233 -6.08 -0.53 10.95
N GLU A 234 -4.97 -1.25 11.07
CA GLU A 234 -3.81 -1.09 10.20
C GLU A 234 -3.53 -2.42 9.51
N ILE A 235 -3.69 -2.43 8.20
CA ILE A 235 -3.61 -3.60 7.33
C ILE A 235 -2.26 -3.61 6.63
N LYS A 236 -1.59 -4.77 6.59
CA LYS A 236 -0.42 -4.96 5.73
C LYS A 236 -0.48 -6.30 5.01
N CYS A 237 -0.33 -6.26 3.70
CA CYS A 237 -0.26 -7.44 2.85
C CYS A 237 1.19 -7.65 2.35
N PRO A 238 2.08 -8.27 3.16
CA PRO A 238 3.46 -8.47 2.74
C PRO A 238 3.57 -9.42 1.55
N THR A 239 4.41 -9.08 0.58
CA THR A 239 4.64 -9.92 -0.62
C THR A 239 5.60 -11.08 -0.36
N SER A 240 6.55 -10.93 0.57
CA SER A 240 7.65 -11.89 0.74
C SER A 240 7.97 -12.28 2.18
N ARG A 241 7.70 -11.40 3.16
CA ARG A 241 7.94 -11.74 4.58
C ARG A 241 6.84 -12.66 5.10
N ILE A 242 7.24 -13.54 6.03
CA ILE A 242 6.31 -14.40 6.74
C ILE A 242 5.47 -13.55 7.69
N VAL A 243 4.16 -13.77 7.68
CA VAL A 243 3.25 -13.24 8.69
C VAL A 243 3.42 -14.06 9.97
N ASP A 244 4.20 -13.52 10.90
CA ASP A 244 4.58 -14.12 12.19
C ASP A 244 4.15 -13.29 13.41
N GLY A 245 3.36 -12.23 13.17
CA GLY A 245 2.89 -11.30 14.19
C GLY A 245 3.95 -10.29 14.66
N HIS A 246 5.11 -10.20 13.99
CA HIS A 246 6.09 -9.17 14.31
C HIS A 246 5.65 -7.77 13.89
N ILE A 247 5.40 -6.92 14.89
CA ILE A 247 5.20 -5.49 14.68
C ILE A 247 6.55 -4.77 14.68
N SER A 248 6.91 -4.20 13.53
CA SER A 248 8.10 -3.35 13.41
C SER A 248 7.90 -2.02 14.13
N ARG A 249 8.98 -1.35 14.54
CA ARG A 249 8.91 0.01 15.09
C ARG A 249 8.20 0.99 14.15
N LEU A 250 8.42 0.85 12.84
CA LEU A 250 7.78 1.71 11.84
C LEU A 250 6.26 1.63 11.93
N TYR A 251 5.72 0.41 11.97
CA TYR A 251 4.27 0.19 12.08
C TYR A 251 3.74 0.54 13.47
N TYR A 252 4.49 0.23 14.53
CA TYR A 252 4.10 0.61 15.89
C TYR A 252 3.90 2.12 16.01
N GLU A 253 4.89 2.92 15.64
CA GLU A 253 4.78 4.37 15.76
C GLU A 253 3.73 4.98 14.81
N GLN A 254 3.54 4.40 13.62
CA GLN A 254 2.44 4.76 12.74
C GLN A 254 1.08 4.57 13.43
N MET A 255 0.85 3.40 14.03
CA MET A 255 -0.38 3.11 14.76
C MET A 255 -0.56 4.01 15.99
N GLN A 256 0.52 4.34 16.71
CA GLN A 256 0.45 5.27 17.82
C GLN A 256 0.00 6.67 17.37
N LEU A 257 0.53 7.19 16.26
CA LEU A 257 0.09 8.49 15.73
C LEU A 257 -1.36 8.46 15.21
N GLN A 258 -1.78 7.36 14.58
CA GLN A 258 -3.18 7.18 14.16
C GLN A 258 -4.13 7.24 15.36
N MET A 259 -3.85 6.44 16.40
CA MET A 259 -4.65 6.42 17.63
C MET A 259 -4.63 7.77 18.35
N GLU A 260 -3.52 8.52 18.28
CA GLU A 260 -3.45 9.88 18.81
C GLU A 260 -4.39 10.84 18.06
N VAL A 261 -4.27 10.90 16.72
CA VAL A 261 -5.02 11.82 15.86
C VAL A 261 -6.54 11.58 15.91
N LEU A 262 -6.94 10.31 15.92
CA LEU A 262 -8.35 9.91 15.99
C LEU A 262 -8.85 9.80 17.43
N ASN A 263 -7.97 9.95 18.43
CA ASN A 263 -8.26 9.72 19.84
C ASN A 263 -8.93 8.35 20.09
N LEU A 264 -8.32 7.30 19.56
CA LEU A 264 -8.72 5.90 19.73
C LEU A 264 -7.77 5.19 20.71
N ASP A 265 -8.24 4.11 21.33
CA ASP A 265 -7.47 3.41 22.36
C ASP A 265 -6.73 2.17 21.84
N ILE A 266 -7.23 1.58 20.75
CA ILE A 266 -6.75 0.31 20.21
C ILE A 266 -6.66 0.36 18.68
N THR A 267 -5.59 -0.25 18.18
CA THR A 267 -5.47 -0.68 16.79
C THR A 267 -5.40 -2.21 16.71
N HIS A 268 -6.15 -2.79 15.79
CA HIS A 268 -5.89 -4.13 15.27
C HIS A 268 -4.90 -4.03 14.11
N PHE A 269 -3.69 -4.54 14.33
CA PHE A 269 -2.68 -4.71 13.29
C PHE A 269 -2.92 -6.03 12.58
N PHE A 270 -3.48 -5.96 11.37
CA PHE A 270 -3.91 -7.12 10.59
C PHE A 270 -2.94 -7.36 9.44
N GLU A 271 -2.29 -8.51 9.43
CA GLU A 271 -1.42 -8.93 8.35
C GLU A 271 -1.95 -10.19 7.68
N CYS A 272 -1.92 -10.25 6.36
CA CYS A 272 -2.28 -11.45 5.63
C CYS A 272 -1.53 -11.63 4.32
N ASN A 273 -1.45 -12.89 3.88
CA ASN A 273 -0.91 -13.27 2.57
C ASN A 273 -2.01 -13.95 1.77
N PHE A 274 -2.11 -13.58 0.50
CA PHE A 274 -2.94 -14.25 -0.49
C PHE A 274 -2.04 -15.03 -1.45
N ILE A 275 -2.55 -16.17 -1.94
CA ILE A 275 -1.94 -16.92 -3.02
C ILE A 275 -2.92 -16.95 -4.19
N THR A 276 -2.39 -16.77 -5.39
CA THR A 276 -3.14 -16.83 -6.65
C THR A 276 -3.09 -18.24 -7.22
N HIS A 277 -4.16 -18.63 -7.90
CA HIS A 277 -4.33 -19.96 -8.49
C HIS A 277 -4.65 -19.84 -9.97
N THR A 278 -4.31 -20.88 -10.73
CA THR A 278 -4.98 -21.14 -11.99
C THR A 278 -6.46 -21.49 -11.75
N TYR A 279 -7.27 -21.45 -12.81
CA TYR A 279 -8.67 -21.85 -12.72
C TYR A 279 -8.80 -23.31 -12.26
N GLU A 280 -8.01 -24.21 -12.84
CA GLU A 280 -8.02 -25.63 -12.54
C GLU A 280 -7.63 -25.91 -11.08
N GLU A 281 -6.65 -25.20 -10.54
CA GLU A 281 -6.28 -25.28 -9.12
C GLU A 281 -7.40 -24.75 -8.23
N PHE A 282 -8.01 -23.61 -8.58
CA PHE A 282 -9.04 -22.96 -7.78
C PHE A 282 -10.30 -23.83 -7.61
N ILE A 283 -10.75 -24.51 -8.68
CA ILE A 283 -11.96 -25.33 -8.64
C ILE A 283 -11.80 -26.58 -7.77
N VAL A 284 -10.60 -27.14 -7.68
CA VAL A 284 -10.30 -28.33 -6.86
C VAL A 284 -9.71 -27.98 -5.49
N LEU A 285 -9.44 -26.69 -5.23
CA LEU A 285 -8.83 -26.24 -3.99
C LEU A 285 -9.76 -26.48 -2.80
N ASP A 286 -9.36 -27.43 -1.95
CA ASP A 286 -9.95 -27.68 -0.64
C ASP A 286 -9.21 -26.85 0.42
N THR A 287 -9.87 -25.83 0.96
CA THR A 287 -9.33 -24.92 1.96
C THR A 287 -10.42 -24.49 2.92
N THR A 288 -10.07 -24.39 4.20
CA THR A 288 -10.96 -23.85 5.24
C THR A 288 -10.88 -22.33 5.37
N ASN A 289 -9.87 -21.71 4.74
CA ASN A 289 -9.74 -20.26 4.67
C ASN A 289 -10.46 -19.71 3.43
N GLU A 290 -10.80 -18.43 3.49
CA GLU A 290 -11.51 -17.70 2.44
C GLU A 290 -10.79 -17.79 1.09
N LYS A 291 -11.57 -17.97 0.02
CA LYS A 291 -11.11 -17.92 -1.36
C LYS A 291 -12.11 -17.15 -2.23
N GLY A 292 -11.66 -16.63 -3.36
CA GLY A 292 -12.53 -15.87 -4.25
C GLY A 292 -11.88 -15.44 -5.56
N ILE A 293 -12.56 -14.49 -6.23
CA ILE A 293 -12.16 -13.94 -7.52
C ILE A 293 -12.02 -12.42 -7.39
N ILE A 294 -11.01 -11.86 -8.06
CA ILE A 294 -10.90 -10.43 -8.34
C ILE A 294 -10.92 -10.27 -9.86
N ILE A 295 -11.75 -9.36 -10.36
CA ILE A 295 -11.75 -8.97 -11.78
C ILE A 295 -11.01 -7.65 -11.89
N GLU A 296 -9.89 -7.64 -12.60
CA GLU A 296 -9.11 -6.44 -12.92
C GLU A 296 -9.59 -5.87 -14.26
N PHE A 297 -9.85 -4.56 -14.30
CA PHE A 297 -10.34 -3.91 -15.50
C PHE A 297 -9.87 -2.46 -15.65
N LEU A 298 -9.80 -1.98 -16.89
CA LEU A 298 -9.56 -0.59 -17.25
C LEU A 298 -10.87 0.09 -17.61
N LYS A 299 -11.11 1.29 -17.06
CA LYS A 299 -12.22 2.18 -17.47
C LYS A 299 -11.79 2.94 -18.73
N ASP A 300 -12.44 2.66 -19.87
CA ASP A 300 -12.00 3.12 -21.21
C ASP A 300 -11.89 4.65 -21.32
N GLU A 301 -12.78 5.40 -20.66
CA GLU A 301 -12.80 6.87 -20.75
C GLU A 301 -11.53 7.56 -20.19
N ILE A 302 -10.87 6.94 -19.21
CA ILE A 302 -9.81 7.57 -18.42
C ILE A 302 -8.54 6.72 -18.30
N ALA A 303 -8.53 5.50 -18.86
CA ALA A 303 -7.45 4.53 -18.73
C ALA A 303 -7.01 4.29 -17.27
N GLU A 304 -7.97 4.34 -16.33
CA GLU A 304 -7.74 4.07 -14.90
C GLU A 304 -8.00 2.59 -14.62
N LEU A 305 -7.03 1.94 -13.97
CA LEU A 305 -7.11 0.55 -13.51
C LEU A 305 -7.96 0.47 -12.24
N ASP A 306 -8.90 -0.46 -12.21
CA ASP A 306 -9.79 -0.69 -11.06
C ASP A 306 -10.06 -2.20 -10.88
N TYR A 307 -10.63 -2.55 -9.74
CA TYR A 307 -10.81 -3.95 -9.32
C TYR A 307 -12.21 -4.19 -8.76
N LEU A 308 -12.80 -5.31 -9.17
CA LEU A 308 -14.06 -5.80 -8.60
C LEU A 308 -13.79 -7.07 -7.79
N TYR A 309 -14.14 -7.02 -6.50
CA TYR A 309 -13.89 -8.10 -5.54
C TYR A 309 -15.16 -8.93 -5.35
N MET A 310 -15.02 -10.25 -5.44
CA MET A 310 -16.12 -11.16 -5.11
C MET A 310 -16.48 -11.04 -3.62
N PRO A 311 -17.79 -10.94 -3.28
CA PRO A 311 -18.22 -10.99 -1.89
C PRO A 311 -17.74 -12.28 -1.19
N LEU A 312 -17.34 -12.16 0.08
CA LEU A 312 -16.92 -13.30 0.89
C LEU A 312 -18.13 -14.16 1.30
N GLY A 313 -17.88 -15.43 1.62
CA GLY A 313 -18.94 -16.40 1.96
C GLY A 313 -19.68 -17.02 0.77
N PHE A 314 -19.32 -16.67 -0.47
CA PHE A 314 -19.92 -17.22 -1.70
C PHE A 314 -19.28 -18.52 -2.22
N HIS A 315 -18.29 -19.09 -1.53
CA HIS A 315 -17.34 -20.06 -2.11
C HIS A 315 -17.76 -21.53 -2.02
N ASP A 316 -18.89 -21.86 -1.37
CA ASP A 316 -19.35 -23.24 -1.19
C ASP A 316 -19.96 -23.86 -2.46
N ASN A 317 -20.29 -23.04 -3.45
CA ASN A 317 -20.88 -23.49 -4.70
C ASN A 317 -20.12 -22.89 -5.90
N ILE A 318 -19.35 -23.75 -6.59
CA ILE A 318 -18.53 -23.31 -7.72
C ILE A 318 -19.35 -22.75 -8.88
N ASP A 319 -20.55 -23.27 -9.14
CA ASP A 319 -21.42 -22.76 -10.20
C ASP A 319 -21.87 -21.32 -9.88
N SER A 320 -22.16 -21.04 -8.61
CA SER A 320 -22.52 -19.68 -8.15
C SER A 320 -21.34 -18.72 -8.26
N VAL A 321 -20.13 -19.17 -7.89
CA VAL A 321 -18.89 -18.39 -8.05
C VAL A 321 -18.64 -18.05 -9.52
N MET A 322 -18.81 -19.03 -10.42
CA MET A 322 -18.61 -18.82 -11.85
C MET A 322 -19.71 -17.98 -12.49
N ALA A 323 -20.96 -18.11 -12.05
CA ALA A 323 -22.05 -17.23 -12.45
C ALA A 323 -21.78 -15.78 -12.04
N TRP A 324 -21.32 -15.54 -10.81
CA TRP A 324 -20.90 -14.21 -10.36
C TRP A 324 -19.83 -13.63 -11.27
N LYS A 325 -18.77 -14.40 -11.56
CA LYS A 325 -17.69 -13.97 -12.46
C LYS A 325 -18.23 -13.59 -13.84
N ASN A 326 -19.01 -14.48 -14.46
CA ASN A 326 -19.48 -14.29 -15.83
C ASN A 326 -20.44 -13.09 -15.95
N ASN A 327 -21.35 -12.93 -14.99
CA ASN A 327 -22.29 -11.80 -14.98
C ASN A 327 -21.55 -10.48 -14.83
N ASN A 328 -20.62 -10.36 -13.86
CA ASN A 328 -19.91 -9.10 -13.63
C ASN A 328 -18.93 -8.76 -14.77
N VAL A 329 -18.29 -9.77 -15.40
CA VAL A 329 -17.49 -9.55 -16.61
C VAL A 329 -18.36 -9.00 -17.74
N GLN A 330 -19.55 -9.58 -17.93
CA GLN A 330 -20.49 -9.12 -18.96
C GLN A 330 -20.94 -7.68 -18.69
N ASP A 331 -21.35 -7.38 -17.45
CA ASP A 331 -21.78 -6.04 -17.03
C ASP A 331 -20.66 -5.01 -17.25
N LEU A 332 -19.42 -5.34 -16.91
CA LEU A 332 -18.26 -4.45 -17.12
C LEU A 332 -18.01 -4.18 -18.62
N ILE A 333 -18.08 -5.20 -19.47
CA ILE A 333 -17.93 -5.05 -20.92
C ILE A 333 -19.04 -4.18 -21.50
N GLU A 334 -20.28 -4.38 -21.07
CA GLU A 334 -21.44 -3.57 -21.48
C GLU A 334 -21.29 -2.09 -21.06
N ASN A 335 -20.55 -1.82 -19.99
CA ASN A 335 -20.19 -0.48 -19.52
C ASN A 335 -18.83 0.01 -20.07
N ASN A 336 -18.40 -0.49 -21.23
CA ASN A 336 -17.16 -0.10 -21.93
C ASN A 336 -15.90 -0.24 -21.04
N CYS A 337 -15.82 -1.25 -20.18
CA CYS A 337 -14.57 -1.58 -19.48
C CYS A 337 -13.79 -2.67 -20.23
N ILE A 338 -12.47 -2.62 -20.15
CA ILE A 338 -11.58 -3.65 -20.71
C ILE A 338 -11.12 -4.53 -19.56
N ILE A 339 -11.50 -5.81 -19.56
CA ILE A 339 -10.99 -6.78 -18.59
C ILE A 339 -9.51 -7.07 -18.89
N THR A 340 -8.64 -6.83 -17.92
CA THR A 340 -7.20 -7.07 -18.06
C THR A 340 -6.77 -8.37 -17.41
N ASP A 341 -7.39 -8.77 -16.31
CA ASP A 341 -7.10 -10.04 -15.64
C ASP A 341 -8.30 -10.56 -14.82
N VAL A 342 -8.29 -11.86 -14.53
CA VAL A 342 -9.17 -12.51 -13.56
C VAL A 342 -8.31 -13.32 -12.59
N ILE A 343 -8.24 -12.82 -11.37
CA ILE A 343 -7.36 -13.36 -10.33
C ILE A 343 -8.17 -14.27 -9.42
N PHE A 344 -7.87 -15.57 -9.46
CA PHE A 344 -8.38 -16.55 -8.50
C PHE A 344 -7.45 -16.59 -7.29
N TRP A 345 -7.97 -16.41 -6.09
CA TRP A 345 -7.14 -16.27 -4.89
C TRP A 345 -7.65 -17.10 -3.71
N SER A 346 -6.76 -17.44 -2.79
CA SER A 346 -7.12 -17.94 -1.44
C SER A 346 -6.26 -17.29 -0.36
N LEU A 347 -6.82 -17.12 0.83
CA LEU A 347 -6.11 -16.65 2.01
C LEU A 347 -5.15 -17.73 2.53
N LEU A 348 -3.86 -17.47 2.42
CA LEU A 348 -2.80 -18.42 2.81
C LEU A 348 -2.52 -18.33 4.32
N ARG A 349 -2.30 -17.12 4.83
CA ARG A 349 -1.94 -16.85 6.22
C ARG A 349 -2.53 -15.52 6.66
N MET A 350 -2.84 -15.44 7.94
CA MET A 350 -3.23 -14.20 8.58
C MET A 350 -2.72 -14.13 10.01
N ASN A 351 -2.61 -12.92 10.51
CA ASN A 351 -2.35 -12.62 11.90
C ASN A 351 -2.99 -11.30 12.28
N CYS A 352 -3.61 -11.22 13.46
CA CYS A 352 -4.12 -9.98 14.00
C CYS A 352 -3.59 -9.75 15.41
N ASN A 353 -2.85 -8.65 15.60
CA ASN A 353 -2.38 -8.23 16.92
C ASN A 353 -3.14 -7.00 17.39
N GLU A 354 -3.48 -6.98 18.67
CA GLU A 354 -3.99 -5.78 19.32
C GLU A 354 -2.82 -4.91 19.79
N VAL A 355 -2.85 -3.63 19.45
CA VAL A 355 -1.90 -2.61 19.89
C VAL A 355 -2.65 -1.54 20.65
N LYS A 356 -2.21 -1.24 21.87
CA LYS A 356 -2.81 -0.20 22.72
C LYS A 356 -2.12 1.14 22.52
N ARG A 357 -2.88 2.22 22.63
CA ARG A 357 -2.33 3.57 22.62
C ARG A 357 -1.43 3.82 23.82
N ASP A 358 -0.27 4.39 23.56
CA ASP A 358 0.69 4.86 24.53
C ASP A 358 0.73 6.40 24.48
N LYS A 359 0.03 7.03 25.43
CA LYS A 359 -0.02 8.50 25.52
C LYS A 359 1.33 9.10 25.92
N ASN A 360 2.16 8.36 26.65
CA ASN A 360 3.50 8.82 27.03
C ASN A 360 4.43 8.82 25.82
N TRP A 361 4.30 7.84 24.94
CA TRP A 361 5.02 7.83 23.66
C TRP A 361 4.74 9.12 22.88
N PHE A 362 3.48 9.54 22.74
CA PHE A 362 3.17 10.76 21.98
C PHE A 362 3.75 12.00 22.66
N ALA A 363 3.60 12.14 23.98
CA ALA A 363 4.19 13.24 24.74
C ALA A 363 5.72 13.32 24.59
N GLU A 364 6.40 12.17 24.58
CA GLU A 364 7.85 12.09 24.36
C GLU A 364 8.25 12.47 22.93
N LYS A 365 7.47 12.05 21.92
CA LYS A 365 7.81 12.28 20.51
C LYS A 365 7.39 13.65 19.98
N LEU A 366 6.38 14.29 20.58
CA LEU A 366 5.84 15.57 20.12
C LEU A 366 6.93 16.66 19.93
N PRO A 367 7.87 16.91 20.87
CA PRO A 367 8.91 17.93 20.67
C PRO A 367 9.81 17.66 19.45
N LEU A 368 10.04 16.39 19.10
CA LEU A 368 10.80 16.02 17.91
C LEU A 368 10.00 16.31 16.63
N LEU A 369 8.69 16.08 16.65
CA LEU A 369 7.80 16.39 15.53
C LEU A 369 7.67 17.89 15.31
N GLU A 370 7.55 18.67 16.39
CA GLU A 370 7.54 20.14 16.34
C GLU A 370 8.85 20.69 15.76
N THR A 371 9.98 20.19 16.25
CA THR A 371 11.30 20.62 15.75
C THR A 371 11.43 20.30 14.25
N PHE A 372 10.96 19.13 13.80
CA PHE A 372 11.02 18.76 12.39
C PHE A 372 10.13 19.68 11.55
N TRP A 373 8.93 19.96 12.04
CA TRP A 373 8.00 20.83 11.36
C TRP A 373 8.53 22.26 11.25
N ASN A 374 9.16 22.77 12.30
CA ASN A 374 9.80 24.09 12.26
C ASN A 374 10.88 24.16 11.18
N MET A 375 11.69 23.10 10.99
CA MET A 375 12.65 23.05 9.89
C MET A 375 11.99 23.11 8.51
N VAL A 376 10.83 22.45 8.34
CA VAL A 376 10.01 22.56 7.11
C VAL A 376 9.54 23.98 6.89
N LEU A 377 9.08 24.66 7.94
CA LEU A 377 8.60 26.04 7.87
C LEU A 377 9.73 27.03 7.56
N GLU A 378 10.93 26.83 8.09
CA GLU A 378 12.10 27.65 7.75
C GLU A 378 12.51 27.45 6.28
N GLU A 379 12.56 26.22 5.79
CA GLU A 379 12.88 25.93 4.38
C GLU A 379 11.87 26.57 3.41
N ARG A 380 10.60 26.67 3.82
CA ARG A 380 9.56 27.36 3.03
C ARG A 380 9.80 28.85 2.85
N LYS A 381 10.51 29.51 3.79
CA LYS A 381 10.81 30.95 3.71
C LYS A 381 11.92 31.27 2.71
N ILE A 382 12.77 30.30 2.36
CA ILE A 382 13.87 30.51 1.43
C ILE A 382 13.28 30.82 0.03
N PRO A 383 13.65 31.93 -0.64
CA PRO A 383 13.17 32.26 -1.98
C PRO A 383 13.62 31.21 -3.02
N GLU A 384 12.78 30.90 -4.02
CA GLU A 384 13.12 29.89 -5.05
C GLU A 384 14.43 30.19 -5.81
N LEU A 385 14.82 31.46 -5.91
CA LEU A 385 16.03 31.92 -6.61
C LEU A 385 17.35 31.53 -5.92
N GLU A 386 17.34 31.25 -4.61
CA GLU A 386 18.56 30.86 -3.85
C GLU A 386 18.75 29.33 -3.77
N LYS A 387 17.75 28.55 -4.20
CA LYS A 387 17.70 27.09 -4.03
C LYS A 387 18.54 26.30 -5.05
N GLY A 388 19.01 26.96 -6.12
CA GLY A 388 19.89 26.35 -7.14
C GLY A 388 21.37 26.26 -6.74
N ILE A 389 21.77 26.88 -5.63
CA ILE A 389 23.19 26.98 -5.22
C ILE A 389 23.58 25.92 -4.18
N CYS A 390 22.61 25.29 -3.49
CA CYS A 390 22.86 24.26 -2.46
C CYS A 390 22.77 22.80 -2.96
N MET A 391 22.64 22.55 -4.26
CA MET A 391 22.55 21.19 -4.83
C MET A 391 23.75 20.78 -5.70
N ILE A 392 24.94 21.36 -5.48
CA ILE A 392 26.21 20.89 -6.08
C ILE A 392 27.08 20.26 -5.00
#